data_AF-A0A670Z0I4-F1
#
_entry.id   AF-A0A670Z0I4-F1
#
_cell.length_a   1.000
_cell.length_b   1.000
_cell.length_c   1.000
_cell.angle_alpha   90.00
_cell.angle_beta   90.00
_cell.angle_gamma   90.00
#
_symmetry.space_group_name_H-M   'P 1'
#
loop_
_entity.id
_entity.type
_entity.pdbx_description
1 polymer ?
#
loop_
_entity_poly.entity_id
_entity_poly.type
_entity_poly.pdbx_seq_one_letter_code
_entity_poly.pdbx_strand_id
1 'polypeptide(L)'
;LQQYKRIKNEYSWLSQIYQYVHSWSDSQLQSMRGLPAEEYVNQILKLRTWVVQVQKVPQVEGERASGAAGTPEACPALSPVPPLASIDKDILTLLLSETTKRSEQFIAELASVLQLYMNVGTDIFTVAKCSQKLEHYQGQMAELQEYVDYVRALSDVIQQCYRPLSPSEESLENTLLDTWDAFVYQQREVSDFIVSRRLSIIEELSSSLQDATRELQELLTTVTLGHFQDPAQNPRVMEDELIRLLQRFQALVGRVTDLCHSQRILTGGGAAVPVLPGGGEGVHLHVTGESGVF
;
A
#
# COMPACT_ATOMS: atom_id res chain seq x y z
N LEU A 1 -52.75 -26.74 23.89
CA LEU A 1 -51.90 -25.83 24.69
C LEU A 1 -50.48 -26.37 24.95
N GLN A 2 -50.29 -27.58 25.49
CA GLN A 2 -48.93 -28.14 25.68
C GLN A 2 -48.20 -28.44 24.35
N GLN A 3 -48.91 -28.95 23.34
CA GLN A 3 -48.35 -29.23 22.01
C GLN A 3 -47.87 -27.95 21.31
N TYR A 4 -48.62 -26.86 21.41
CA TYR A 4 -48.25 -25.54 20.90
C TYR A 4 -47.00 -24.95 21.60
N LYS A 5 -46.90 -25.09 22.94
CA LYS A 5 -45.70 -24.67 23.68
C LYS A 5 -44.46 -25.50 23.31
N ARG A 6 -44.64 -26.79 23.04
CA ARG A 6 -43.57 -27.71 22.63
C ARG A 6 -43.03 -27.34 21.23
N ILE A 7 -43.93 -27.12 20.28
CA ILE A 7 -43.60 -26.65 18.92
C ILE A 7 -42.92 -25.27 18.96
N LYS A 8 -43.43 -24.32 19.75
CA LYS A 8 -42.81 -22.98 19.90
C LYS A 8 -41.39 -23.04 20.48
N ASN A 9 -41.12 -23.96 21.39
CA ASN A 9 -39.76 -24.20 21.91
C ASN A 9 -38.88 -24.95 20.91
N GLU A 10 -39.44 -25.89 20.13
CA GLU A 10 -38.71 -26.65 19.10
C GLU A 10 -38.27 -25.78 17.91
N TYR A 11 -38.97 -24.67 17.64
CA TYR A 11 -38.68 -23.74 16.54
C TYR A 11 -38.18 -22.36 16.97
N SER A 12 -37.76 -22.17 18.23
CA SER A 12 -37.27 -20.87 18.71
C SER A 12 -36.00 -20.40 17.97
N TRP A 13 -35.18 -21.32 17.46
CA TRP A 13 -34.00 -21.02 16.65
C TRP A 13 -34.33 -20.34 15.31
N LEU A 14 -35.51 -20.59 14.73
CA LEU A 14 -35.95 -19.90 13.50
C LEU A 14 -36.05 -18.38 13.73
N SER A 15 -36.50 -17.96 14.91
CA SER A 15 -36.59 -16.53 15.24
C SER A 15 -35.23 -15.84 15.21
N GLN A 16 -34.16 -16.53 15.62
CA GLN A 16 -32.79 -16.00 15.56
C GLN A 16 -32.31 -15.86 14.12
N ILE A 17 -32.62 -16.82 13.25
CA ILE A 17 -32.31 -16.76 11.81
C ILE A 17 -33.06 -15.60 11.16
N TYR A 18 -34.35 -15.45 11.44
CA TYR A 18 -35.12 -14.32 10.93
C TYR A 18 -34.54 -13.00 11.40
N GLN A 19 -34.23 -12.84 12.69
CA GLN A 19 -33.60 -11.62 13.21
C GLN A 19 -32.26 -11.33 12.51
N TYR A 20 -31.41 -12.35 12.33
CA TYR A 20 -30.15 -12.21 11.64
C TYR A 20 -30.34 -11.71 10.20
N VAL A 21 -31.21 -12.37 9.43
CA VAL A 21 -31.53 -11.98 8.05
C VAL A 21 -32.07 -10.55 7.98
N HIS A 22 -32.93 -10.15 8.91
CA HIS A 22 -33.51 -8.80 8.93
C HIS A 22 -32.51 -7.73 9.41
N SER A 23 -31.47 -8.13 10.15
CA SER A 23 -30.38 -7.24 10.54
C SER A 23 -29.28 -7.12 9.49
N TRP A 24 -29.27 -8.00 8.47
CA TRP A 24 -28.27 -7.98 7.41
C TRP A 24 -28.40 -6.70 6.57
N SER A 25 -27.27 -6.04 6.37
CA SER A 25 -27.19 -4.80 5.62
C SER A 25 -25.77 -4.59 5.12
N ASP A 26 -25.58 -3.64 4.20
CA ASP A 26 -24.25 -3.25 3.72
C ASP A 26 -23.31 -2.86 4.86
N SER A 27 -23.83 -2.28 5.95
CA SER A 27 -23.02 -1.93 7.13
C SER A 27 -22.43 -3.15 7.83
N GLN A 28 -23.18 -4.25 7.91
CA GLN A 28 -22.69 -5.52 8.45
C GLN A 28 -21.62 -6.11 7.52
N LEU A 29 -21.86 -6.08 6.20
CA LEU A 29 -20.89 -6.54 5.22
C LEU A 29 -19.58 -5.73 5.28
N GLN A 30 -19.66 -4.41 5.44
CA GLN A 30 -18.47 -3.56 5.62
C GLN A 30 -17.72 -3.88 6.91
N SER A 31 -18.42 -4.19 8.00
CA SER A 31 -17.78 -4.56 9.27
C SER A 31 -17.00 -5.87 9.21
N MET A 32 -17.26 -6.71 8.20
CA MET A 32 -16.53 -7.95 7.98
C MET A 32 -15.15 -7.75 7.32
N ARG A 33 -14.92 -6.60 6.68
CA ARG A 33 -13.64 -6.35 5.99
C ARG A 33 -12.46 -6.40 6.96
N GLY A 34 -11.41 -7.12 6.59
CA GLY A 34 -10.22 -7.28 7.44
C GLY A 34 -10.37 -8.31 8.56
N LEU A 35 -11.48 -9.05 8.65
CA LEU A 35 -11.58 -10.16 9.59
C LEU A 35 -10.60 -11.30 9.25
N PRO A 36 -10.11 -12.06 10.24
CA PRO A 36 -9.32 -13.26 9.98
C PRO A 36 -10.08 -14.25 9.09
N ALA A 37 -9.35 -14.98 8.23
CA ALA A 37 -9.93 -15.96 7.30
C ALA A 37 -10.82 -17.01 8.01
N GLU A 38 -10.43 -17.44 9.21
CA GLU A 38 -11.21 -18.38 10.03
C GLU A 38 -12.61 -17.87 10.36
N GLU A 39 -12.76 -16.56 10.61
CA GLU A 39 -14.06 -15.98 10.93
C GLU A 39 -15.00 -16.00 9.73
N TYR A 40 -14.48 -15.77 8.52
CA TYR A 40 -15.26 -15.96 7.30
C TYR A 40 -15.75 -17.40 7.15
N VAL A 41 -14.88 -18.39 7.35
CA VAL A 41 -15.26 -19.82 7.30
C VAL A 41 -16.36 -20.12 8.31
N ASN A 42 -16.23 -19.65 9.55
CA ASN A 42 -17.23 -19.85 10.60
C ASN A 42 -18.59 -19.29 10.22
N GLN A 43 -18.64 -18.07 9.66
CA GLN A 43 -19.90 -17.47 9.20
C GLN A 43 -20.52 -18.25 8.03
N ILE A 44 -19.72 -18.67 7.04
CA ILE A 44 -20.20 -19.43 5.90
C ILE A 44 -20.78 -20.78 6.33
N LEU A 45 -20.07 -21.51 7.19
CA LEU A 45 -20.54 -22.80 7.72
C LEU A 45 -21.83 -22.66 8.54
N LYS A 46 -21.95 -21.59 9.33
CA LYS A 46 -23.16 -21.26 10.07
C LYS A 46 -24.34 -21.02 9.13
N LEU A 47 -24.17 -20.20 8.09
CA LEU A 47 -25.21 -19.93 7.09
C LEU A 47 -25.67 -21.21 6.38
N ARG A 48 -24.73 -22.06 5.96
CA ARG A 48 -25.04 -23.34 5.30
C ARG A 48 -25.76 -24.32 6.21
N THR A 49 -25.35 -24.39 7.48
CA THR A 49 -26.03 -25.19 8.49
C THR A 49 -27.48 -24.73 8.66
N TRP A 50 -27.71 -23.41 8.73
CA TRP A 50 -29.05 -22.84 8.80
C TRP A 50 -29.89 -23.14 7.56
N VAL A 51 -29.33 -23.06 6.35
CA VAL A 51 -30.03 -23.43 5.11
C VAL A 51 -30.49 -24.89 5.18
N VAL A 52 -29.60 -25.83 5.55
CA VAL A 52 -29.94 -27.25 5.68
C VAL A 52 -30.99 -27.50 6.77
N GLN A 53 -30.90 -26.81 7.90
CA GLN A 53 -31.86 -26.93 9.01
C GLN A 53 -33.25 -26.44 8.59
N VAL A 54 -33.35 -25.30 7.91
CA VAL A 54 -34.61 -24.73 7.43
C VAL A 54 -35.25 -25.64 6.36
N GLN A 55 -34.45 -26.21 5.45
CA GLN A 55 -34.95 -27.15 4.44
C GLN A 55 -35.50 -28.46 5.04
N LYS A 56 -34.99 -28.89 6.20
CA LYS A 56 -35.46 -30.08 6.92
C LYS A 56 -36.72 -29.85 7.74
N VAL A 57 -37.13 -28.60 7.94
CA VAL A 57 -38.41 -28.30 8.61
C VAL A 57 -39.52 -28.87 7.74
N PRO A 58 -40.33 -29.82 8.24
CA PRO A 58 -41.43 -30.35 7.48
C PRO A 58 -42.31 -29.19 7.03
N GLN A 59 -42.57 -29.06 5.73
CA GLN A 59 -43.60 -28.15 5.15
C GLN A 59 -45.04 -28.55 5.62
N VAL A 60 -45.12 -29.44 6.60
CA VAL A 60 -46.30 -30.09 7.14
C VAL A 60 -46.92 -29.14 8.14
N GLU A 61 -47.71 -28.21 7.63
CA GLU A 61 -49.00 -27.84 8.24
C GLU A 61 -49.90 -27.04 7.26
N GLY A 62 -49.54 -26.95 5.97
CA GLY A 62 -50.40 -26.39 4.93
C GLY A 62 -51.43 -27.35 4.32
N GLU A 63 -51.21 -28.67 4.38
CA GLU A 63 -52.05 -29.63 3.63
C GLU A 63 -52.95 -30.54 4.49
N ARG A 64 -52.96 -30.39 5.82
CA ARG A 64 -53.85 -31.22 6.68
C ARG A 64 -54.95 -30.47 7.44
N ALA A 65 -55.19 -29.22 7.09
CA ALA A 65 -56.32 -28.43 7.59
C ALA A 65 -57.26 -27.96 6.46
N SER A 66 -57.38 -28.71 5.35
CA SER A 66 -58.53 -28.57 4.45
C SER A 66 -59.74 -29.27 5.08
N GLY A 67 -60.28 -28.64 6.12
CA GLY A 67 -61.34 -29.22 6.94
C GLY A 67 -61.90 -28.29 8.00
N ALA A 68 -61.77 -26.97 7.86
CA ALA A 68 -62.63 -26.01 8.56
C ALA A 68 -62.45 -24.62 7.93
N ALA A 69 -63.56 -24.05 7.50
CA ALA A 69 -63.65 -22.72 6.92
C ALA A 69 -63.22 -21.63 7.89
N GLY A 70 -62.52 -20.62 7.36
CA GLY A 70 -62.58 -19.24 7.84
C GLY A 70 -61.44 -18.74 8.71
N THR A 71 -60.31 -18.36 8.09
CA THR A 71 -59.54 -17.15 8.44
C THR A 71 -58.62 -16.78 7.27
N PRO A 72 -58.68 -15.55 6.74
CA PRO A 72 -57.77 -15.07 5.71
C PRO A 72 -56.53 -14.44 6.33
N GLU A 73 -55.51 -15.25 6.60
CA GLU A 73 -54.13 -14.77 6.74
C GLU A 73 -53.19 -15.98 6.64
N ALA A 74 -53.14 -16.56 5.44
CA ALA A 74 -51.98 -17.33 5.07
C ALA A 74 -50.82 -16.32 4.98
N CYS A 75 -50.08 -16.12 6.08
CA CYS A 75 -48.72 -15.60 5.96
C CYS A 75 -48.05 -16.50 4.90
N PRO A 76 -47.56 -15.97 3.77
CA PRO A 76 -46.69 -16.78 2.94
C PRO A 76 -45.60 -17.23 3.91
N ALA A 77 -45.37 -18.54 4.01
CA ALA A 77 -44.23 -19.06 4.74
C ALA A 77 -42.99 -18.49 4.03
N LEU A 78 -42.55 -17.30 4.46
CA LEU A 78 -41.40 -16.58 3.94
C LEU A 78 -40.20 -17.39 4.40
N SER A 79 -39.92 -18.48 3.70
CA SER A 79 -38.77 -19.32 3.97
C SER A 79 -37.53 -18.43 4.00
N PRO A 80 -36.72 -18.44 5.07
CA PRO A 80 -35.51 -17.62 5.14
C PRO A 80 -34.40 -18.13 4.21
N VAL A 81 -34.64 -19.19 3.43
CA VAL A 81 -33.65 -19.79 2.51
C VAL A 81 -33.17 -18.83 1.42
N PRO A 82 -34.02 -18.13 0.65
CA PRO A 82 -33.54 -17.20 -0.37
C PRO A 82 -32.73 -16.02 0.21
N PRO A 83 -33.13 -15.39 1.33
CA PRO A 83 -32.30 -14.38 1.99
C PRO A 83 -30.96 -14.93 2.49
N LEU A 84 -30.91 -16.12 3.11
CA LEU A 84 -29.65 -16.72 3.56
C LEU A 84 -28.70 -17.02 2.38
N ALA A 85 -29.24 -17.48 1.25
CA ALA A 85 -28.47 -17.68 0.03
C ALA A 85 -27.98 -16.36 -0.58
N SER A 86 -28.71 -15.25 -0.38
CA SER A 86 -28.25 -13.91 -0.77
C SER A 86 -27.06 -13.48 0.09
N ILE A 87 -27.15 -13.65 1.41
CA ILE A 87 -26.08 -13.31 2.36
C ILE A 87 -24.79 -14.09 2.01
N ASP A 88 -24.91 -15.39 1.71
CA ASP A 88 -23.76 -16.23 1.32
C ASP A 88 -23.09 -15.74 0.02
N LYS A 89 -23.88 -15.21 -0.93
CA LYS A 89 -23.37 -14.58 -2.16
C LYS A 89 -22.74 -13.21 -1.90
N ASP A 90 -23.28 -12.43 -0.97
CA ASP A 90 -22.72 -11.13 -0.60
C ASP A 90 -21.32 -11.31 0.01
N ILE A 91 -21.15 -12.30 0.89
CA ILE A 91 -19.85 -12.67 1.47
C ILE A 91 -18.87 -13.12 0.39
N LEU A 92 -19.27 -13.96 -0.55
CA LEU A 92 -18.41 -14.34 -1.69
C LEU A 92 -17.98 -13.12 -2.50
N THR A 93 -18.91 -12.22 -2.82
CA THR A 93 -18.62 -11.00 -3.57
C THR A 93 -17.64 -10.10 -2.82
N LEU A 94 -17.80 -9.99 -1.49
CA LEU A 94 -16.87 -9.26 -0.64
C LEU A 94 -15.46 -9.87 -0.70
N LEU A 95 -15.33 -11.18 -0.47
CA LEU A 95 -14.04 -11.87 -0.50
C LEU A 95 -13.34 -11.70 -1.84
N LEU A 96 -14.05 -11.88 -2.96
CA LEU A 96 -13.51 -11.64 -4.30
C LEU A 96 -13.01 -10.20 -4.47
N SER A 97 -13.82 -9.22 -4.08
CA SER A 97 -13.44 -7.81 -4.17
C SER A 97 -12.23 -7.47 -3.29
N GLU A 98 -12.12 -8.09 -2.12
CA GLU A 98 -11.07 -7.82 -1.14
C GLU A 98 -9.74 -8.44 -1.61
N THR A 99 -9.74 -9.70 -2.03
CA THR A 99 -8.56 -10.36 -2.60
C THR A 99 -8.05 -9.61 -3.83
N THR A 100 -8.93 -9.29 -4.79
CA THR A 100 -8.51 -8.56 -6.00
C THR A 100 -7.90 -7.20 -5.68
N LYS A 101 -8.63 -6.36 -4.92
CA LYS A 101 -8.18 -5.00 -4.61
C LYS A 101 -6.86 -4.99 -3.83
N ARG A 102 -6.72 -5.88 -2.86
CA ARG A 102 -5.51 -5.97 -2.04
C ARG A 102 -4.31 -6.44 -2.85
N SER A 103 -4.49 -7.43 -3.72
CA SER A 103 -3.43 -7.90 -4.62
C SER A 103 -2.98 -6.78 -5.56
N GLU A 104 -3.91 -6.12 -6.25
CA GLU A 104 -3.59 -5.05 -7.20
C GLU A 104 -2.85 -3.88 -6.54
N GLN A 105 -3.30 -3.47 -5.35
CA GLN A 105 -2.65 -2.38 -4.61
C GLN A 105 -1.21 -2.75 -4.21
N PHE A 106 -1.02 -3.96 -3.69
CA PHE A 106 0.30 -4.42 -3.25
C PHE A 106 1.27 -4.59 -4.42
N ILE A 107 0.80 -5.18 -5.52
CA ILE A 107 1.58 -5.32 -6.76
C ILE A 107 2.00 -3.94 -7.28
N ALA A 108 1.08 -2.96 -7.34
CA ALA A 108 1.38 -1.62 -7.81
C ALA A 108 2.42 -0.90 -6.95
N GLU A 109 2.32 -1.03 -5.62
CA GLU A 109 3.28 -0.45 -4.69
C GLU A 109 4.68 -1.05 -4.90
N LEU A 110 4.80 -2.37 -4.82
CA LEU A 110 6.10 -3.04 -4.91
C LEU A 110 6.72 -2.93 -6.29
N ALA A 111 5.92 -2.94 -7.37
CA ALA A 111 6.43 -2.75 -8.72
C ALA A 111 7.16 -1.41 -8.88
N SER A 112 6.66 -0.34 -8.26
CA SER A 112 7.32 0.97 -8.30
C SER A 112 8.69 0.97 -7.62
N VAL A 113 8.84 0.19 -6.55
CA VAL A 113 10.09 0.05 -5.79
C VAL A 113 11.07 -0.86 -6.53
N LEU A 114 10.58 -1.96 -7.11
CA LEU A 114 11.36 -2.84 -7.96
C LEU A 114 11.99 -2.09 -9.15
N GLN A 115 11.23 -1.21 -9.80
CA GLN A 115 11.75 -0.36 -10.87
C GLN A 115 12.87 0.56 -10.39
N LEU A 116 12.78 1.08 -9.17
CA LEU A 116 13.86 1.87 -8.58
C LEU A 116 15.11 1.01 -8.31
N TYR A 117 14.93 -0.18 -7.73
CA TYR A 117 16.00 -1.11 -7.40
C TYR A 117 16.77 -1.60 -8.62
N MET A 118 16.09 -1.86 -9.74
CA MET A 118 16.74 -2.22 -11.01
C MET A 118 17.72 -1.16 -11.51
N ASN A 119 17.57 0.09 -11.06
CA ASN A 119 18.41 1.21 -11.47
C ASN A 119 19.41 1.62 -10.38
N VAL A 120 19.60 0.85 -9.30
CA VAL A 120 20.47 1.25 -8.18
C VAL A 120 21.88 1.67 -8.62
N GLY A 121 22.43 1.09 -9.69
CA GLY A 121 23.78 1.39 -10.16
C GLY A 121 23.94 2.59 -11.11
N THR A 122 22.88 3.34 -11.41
CA THR A 122 22.93 4.38 -12.46
C THR A 122 23.62 5.67 -12.02
N ASP A 123 23.33 6.14 -10.81
CA ASP A 123 23.81 7.42 -10.28
C ASP A 123 23.64 7.50 -8.75
N ILE A 124 24.38 8.42 -8.14
CA ILE A 124 24.40 8.63 -6.68
C ILE A 124 23.01 8.91 -6.09
N PHE A 125 22.16 9.67 -6.80
CA PHE A 125 20.83 10.03 -6.28
C PHE A 125 19.93 8.80 -6.24
N THR A 126 20.01 7.95 -7.27
CA THR A 126 19.30 6.68 -7.31
C THR A 126 19.80 5.73 -6.21
N VAL A 127 21.12 5.62 -5.99
CA VAL A 127 21.70 4.86 -4.86
C VAL A 127 21.17 5.36 -3.51
N ALA A 128 21.13 6.68 -3.30
CA ALA A 128 20.62 7.26 -2.06
C ALA A 128 19.13 6.96 -1.86
N LYS A 129 18.32 7.10 -2.91
CA LYS A 129 16.88 6.78 -2.86
C LYS A 129 16.64 5.29 -2.58
N CYS A 130 17.43 4.40 -3.20
CA CYS A 130 17.41 2.97 -2.90
C CYS A 130 17.77 2.69 -1.43
N SER A 131 18.82 3.34 -0.91
CA SER A 131 19.24 3.19 0.50
C SER A 131 18.11 3.56 1.47
N GLN A 132 17.42 4.67 1.22
CA GLN A 132 16.27 5.09 2.02
C GLN A 132 15.11 4.08 1.95
N LYS A 133 14.78 3.58 0.76
CA LYS A 133 13.71 2.58 0.58
C LYS A 133 14.07 1.24 1.22
N LEU A 134 15.35 0.84 1.16
CA LEU A 134 15.83 -0.35 1.84
C LEU A 134 15.59 -0.26 3.35
N GLU A 135 16.02 0.82 4.00
CA GLU A 135 15.82 1.03 5.44
C GLU A 135 14.33 1.02 5.81
N HIS A 136 13.50 1.71 5.03
CA HIS A 136 12.05 1.76 5.25
C HIS A 136 11.40 0.37 5.23
N TYR A 137 11.65 -0.40 4.16
CA TYR A 137 11.01 -1.70 3.99
C TYR A 137 11.66 -2.81 4.82
N GLN A 138 12.95 -2.70 5.14
CA GLN A 138 13.62 -3.67 6.02
C GLN A 138 12.95 -3.73 7.40
N GLY A 139 12.44 -2.59 7.90
CA GLY A 139 11.66 -2.55 9.14
C GLY A 139 10.25 -3.14 9.02
N GLN A 140 9.71 -3.30 7.82
CA GLN A 140 8.32 -3.69 7.55
C GLN A 140 8.17 -5.07 6.90
N MET A 141 9.26 -5.81 6.71
CA MET A 141 9.23 -7.11 6.01
C MET A 141 8.23 -8.11 6.61
N ALA A 142 8.10 -8.13 7.94
CA ALA A 142 7.15 -9.01 8.62
C ALA A 142 5.69 -8.62 8.33
N GLU A 143 5.37 -7.33 8.40
CA GLU A 143 4.02 -6.80 8.12
C GLU A 143 3.61 -7.03 6.66
N LEU A 144 4.56 -6.88 5.71
CA LEU A 144 4.32 -7.16 4.31
C LEU A 144 4.10 -8.65 4.04
N GLN A 145 4.85 -9.53 4.72
CA GLN A 145 4.62 -10.98 4.64
C GLN A 145 3.23 -11.35 5.18
N GLU A 146 2.86 -10.82 6.35
CA GLU A 146 1.52 -11.03 6.93
C GLU A 146 0.40 -10.53 5.99
N TYR A 147 0.64 -9.42 5.29
CA TYR A 147 -0.30 -8.92 4.28
C TYR A 147 -0.49 -9.92 3.13
N VAL A 148 0.59 -10.47 2.57
CA VAL A 148 0.53 -11.48 1.50
C VAL A 148 -0.17 -12.74 2.00
N ASP A 149 0.19 -13.21 3.20
CA ASP A 149 -0.40 -14.41 3.82
C ASP A 149 -1.90 -14.22 4.06
N TYR A 150 -2.32 -13.03 4.49
CA TYR A 150 -3.73 -12.71 4.67
C TYR A 150 -4.51 -12.79 3.34
N VAL A 151 -3.98 -12.19 2.26
CA VAL A 151 -4.64 -12.24 0.95
C VAL A 151 -4.78 -13.67 0.45
N ARG A 152 -3.73 -14.49 0.62
CA ARG A 152 -3.77 -15.94 0.31
C ARG A 152 -4.81 -16.67 1.14
N ALA A 153 -4.88 -16.39 2.45
CA ALA A 153 -5.85 -17.01 3.32
C ALA A 153 -7.30 -16.70 2.88
N LEU A 154 -7.57 -15.49 2.37
CA LEU A 154 -8.87 -15.17 1.78
C LEU A 154 -9.15 -15.98 0.49
N SER A 155 -8.15 -16.13 -0.38
CA SER A 155 -8.24 -17.01 -1.57
C SER A 155 -8.56 -18.45 -1.17
N ASP A 156 -7.93 -18.96 -0.12
CA ASP A 156 -8.18 -20.30 0.40
C ASP A 156 -9.61 -20.47 0.91
N VAL A 157 -10.19 -19.44 1.57
CA VAL A 157 -11.61 -19.46 1.96
C VAL A 157 -12.51 -19.58 0.73
N ILE A 158 -12.23 -18.83 -0.34
CA ILE A 158 -12.99 -18.91 -1.59
C ILE A 158 -12.93 -20.33 -2.15
N GLN A 159 -11.74 -20.92 -2.21
CA GLN A 159 -11.51 -22.27 -2.74
C GLN A 159 -12.19 -23.36 -1.93
N GLN A 160 -12.04 -23.32 -0.60
CA GLN A 160 -12.57 -24.33 0.30
C GLN A 160 -14.09 -24.24 0.44
N CYS A 161 -14.63 -23.03 0.48
CA CYS A 161 -16.05 -22.83 0.73
C CYS A 161 -16.86 -22.84 -0.58
N TYR A 162 -16.41 -22.20 -1.64
CA TYR A 162 -17.29 -21.90 -2.78
C TYR A 162 -16.92 -22.68 -4.04
N ARG A 163 -15.72 -22.45 -4.57
CA ARG A 163 -15.29 -23.00 -5.85
C ARG A 163 -13.78 -22.81 -6.04
N PRO A 164 -13.15 -23.61 -6.93
CA PRO A 164 -11.82 -23.29 -7.42
C PRO A 164 -11.73 -21.87 -7.98
N LEU A 165 -10.53 -21.29 -7.91
CA LEU A 165 -10.24 -20.00 -8.53
C LEU A 165 -10.43 -20.10 -10.05
N SER A 166 -10.89 -19.00 -10.62
CA SER A 166 -10.90 -18.80 -12.07
C SER A 166 -9.48 -18.51 -12.58
N PRO A 167 -9.21 -18.70 -13.88
CA PRO A 167 -7.88 -18.43 -14.43
C PRO A 167 -7.38 -17.00 -14.20
N SER A 168 -8.28 -16.01 -14.17
CA SER A 168 -7.92 -14.61 -13.88
C SER A 168 -7.57 -14.39 -12.41
N GLU A 169 -8.27 -15.06 -11.49
CA GLU A 169 -7.98 -14.99 -10.05
C GLU A 169 -6.65 -15.67 -9.74
N GLU A 170 -6.40 -16.85 -10.31
CA GLU A 170 -5.13 -17.58 -10.17
C GLU A 170 -3.95 -16.80 -10.78
N SER A 171 -4.15 -16.19 -11.95
CA SER A 171 -3.14 -15.33 -12.58
C SER A 171 -2.77 -14.13 -11.70
N LEU A 172 -3.76 -13.51 -11.03
CA LEU A 172 -3.52 -12.39 -10.12
C LEU A 172 -2.80 -12.85 -8.85
N GLU A 173 -3.18 -13.99 -8.28
CA GLU A 173 -2.50 -14.59 -7.13
C GLU A 173 -1.04 -14.93 -7.45
N ASN A 174 -0.78 -15.56 -8.60
CA ASN A 174 0.60 -15.82 -9.04
C ASN A 174 1.41 -14.53 -9.20
N THR A 175 0.81 -13.51 -9.82
CA THR A 175 1.49 -12.20 -9.98
C THR A 175 1.81 -11.54 -8.63
N LEU A 176 0.91 -11.68 -7.64
CA LEU A 176 1.15 -11.19 -6.27
C LEU A 176 2.38 -11.87 -5.67
N LEU A 177 2.46 -13.20 -5.75
CA LEU A 177 3.55 -13.99 -5.19
C LEU A 177 4.87 -13.72 -5.93
N ASP A 178 4.85 -13.70 -7.25
CA ASP A 178 6.02 -13.40 -8.07
C ASP A 178 6.57 -12.00 -7.76
N THR A 179 5.68 -11.02 -7.58
CA THR A 179 6.07 -9.65 -7.21
C THR A 179 6.68 -9.60 -5.82
N TRP A 180 6.10 -10.33 -4.85
CA TRP A 180 6.63 -10.42 -3.50
C TRP A 180 8.02 -11.08 -3.48
N ASP A 181 8.19 -12.23 -4.13
CA ASP A 181 9.46 -12.95 -4.18
C ASP A 181 10.54 -12.12 -4.89
N ALA A 182 10.18 -11.48 -6.01
CA ALA A 182 11.08 -10.55 -6.70
C ALA A 182 11.48 -9.38 -5.79
N PHE A 183 10.54 -8.82 -5.03
CA PHE A 183 10.81 -7.74 -4.09
C PHE A 183 11.77 -8.17 -2.98
N VAL A 184 11.50 -9.30 -2.32
CA VAL A 184 12.37 -9.85 -1.26
C VAL A 184 13.79 -10.11 -1.79
N TYR A 185 13.89 -10.70 -2.99
CA TYR A 185 15.18 -10.95 -3.63
C TYR A 185 15.92 -9.64 -3.93
N GLN A 186 15.27 -8.67 -4.58
CA GLN A 186 15.88 -7.40 -4.93
C GLN A 186 16.25 -6.56 -3.70
N GLN A 187 15.45 -6.60 -2.63
CA GLN A 187 15.77 -5.98 -1.35
C GLN A 187 17.15 -6.44 -0.84
N ARG A 188 17.44 -7.73 -0.96
CA ARG A 188 18.75 -8.30 -0.60
C ARG A 188 19.85 -7.90 -1.58
N GLU A 189 19.62 -8.04 -2.88
CA GLU A 189 20.64 -7.73 -3.90
C GLU A 189 21.07 -6.27 -3.87
N VAL A 190 20.12 -5.35 -3.72
CA VAL A 190 20.41 -3.91 -3.62
C VAL A 190 21.17 -3.60 -2.34
N SER A 191 20.80 -4.23 -1.22
CA SER A 191 21.57 -4.12 0.03
C SER A 191 23.02 -4.58 -0.17
N ASP A 192 23.22 -5.78 -0.75
CA ASP A 192 24.54 -6.35 -0.99
C ASP A 192 25.36 -5.49 -1.98
N PHE A 193 24.73 -4.93 -3.01
CA PHE A 193 25.34 -3.99 -3.95
C PHE A 193 25.84 -2.73 -3.24
N ILE A 194 25.01 -2.10 -2.40
CA ILE A 194 25.37 -0.86 -1.71
C ILE A 194 26.46 -1.11 -0.68
N VAL A 195 26.38 -2.21 0.07
CA VAL A 195 27.41 -2.59 1.05
C VAL A 195 28.75 -2.87 0.36
N SER A 196 28.75 -3.65 -0.72
CA SER A 196 29.97 -4.03 -1.44
C SER A 196 30.64 -2.84 -2.15
N ARG A 197 29.86 -1.87 -2.65
CA ARG A 197 30.37 -0.68 -3.33
C ARG A 197 30.49 0.56 -2.45
N ARG A 198 30.26 0.44 -1.14
CA ARG A 198 30.14 1.59 -0.21
C ARG A 198 31.26 2.63 -0.35
N LEU A 199 32.52 2.19 -0.39
CA LEU A 199 33.65 3.11 -0.49
C LEU A 199 33.67 3.86 -1.82
N SER A 200 33.40 3.17 -2.93
CA SER A 200 33.33 3.77 -4.27
C SER A 200 32.17 4.78 -4.38
N ILE A 201 31.01 4.46 -3.81
CA ILE A 201 29.85 5.36 -3.78
C ILE A 201 30.18 6.64 -2.99
N ILE A 202 30.84 6.50 -1.83
CA ILE A 202 31.25 7.65 -1.01
C ILE A 202 32.27 8.52 -1.76
N GLU A 203 33.22 7.91 -2.46
CA GLU A 203 34.21 8.62 -3.26
C GLU A 203 33.56 9.40 -4.41
N GLU A 204 32.66 8.77 -5.17
CA GLU A 204 31.92 9.40 -6.28
C GLU A 204 31.09 10.60 -5.79
N LEU A 205 30.42 10.44 -4.65
CA LEU A 205 29.67 11.51 -3.99
C LEU A 205 30.58 12.66 -3.57
N SER A 206 31.74 12.36 -2.97
CA SER A 206 32.70 13.38 -2.53
C SER A 206 33.26 14.19 -3.72
N SER A 207 33.61 13.50 -4.82
CA SER A 207 34.05 14.14 -6.06
C SER A 207 32.95 15.03 -6.65
N SER A 208 31.71 14.51 -6.71
CA SER A 208 30.57 15.26 -7.23
C SER A 208 30.27 16.53 -6.43
N LEU A 209 30.39 16.48 -5.10
CA LEU A 209 30.26 17.65 -4.23
C LEU A 209 31.39 18.65 -4.44
N GLN A 210 32.63 18.19 -4.55
CA GLN A 210 33.79 19.04 -4.79
C GLN A 210 33.67 19.76 -6.15
N ASP A 211 33.27 19.03 -7.19
CA ASP A 211 33.07 19.59 -8.53
C ASP A 211 31.96 20.64 -8.56
N ALA A 212 30.82 20.35 -7.94
CA ALA A 212 29.71 21.30 -7.87
C ALA A 212 30.08 22.56 -7.05
N THR A 213 30.85 22.40 -5.97
CA THR A 213 31.33 23.53 -5.16
C THR A 213 32.32 24.40 -5.92
N ARG A 214 33.25 23.78 -6.66
CA ARG A 214 34.18 24.51 -7.54
C ARG A 214 33.43 25.27 -8.62
N GLU A 215 32.46 24.65 -9.28
CA GLU A 215 31.66 25.31 -10.32
C GLU A 215 30.88 26.51 -9.75
N LEU A 216 30.37 26.40 -8.51
CA LEU A 216 29.73 27.50 -7.81
C LEU A 216 30.70 28.67 -7.56
N GLN A 217 31.94 28.37 -7.13
CA GLN A 217 32.98 29.39 -6.92
C GLN A 217 33.37 30.07 -8.23
N GLU A 218 33.49 29.33 -9.33
CA GLU A 218 33.80 29.87 -10.66
C GLU A 218 32.69 30.79 -11.19
N LEU A 219 31.42 30.47 -10.94
CA LEU A 219 30.31 31.38 -11.27
C LEU A 219 30.36 32.66 -10.44
N LEU A 220 30.64 32.54 -9.14
CA LEU A 220 30.76 33.70 -8.26
C LEU A 220 31.92 34.60 -8.68
N THR A 221 33.08 34.05 -9.03
CA THR A 221 34.22 34.85 -9.51
C THR A 221 33.92 35.50 -10.85
N THR A 222 33.22 34.81 -11.77
CA THR A 222 32.80 35.38 -13.06
C THR A 222 31.91 36.62 -12.87
N VAL A 223 30.92 36.54 -11.97
CA VAL A 223 30.01 37.66 -11.71
C VAL A 223 30.71 38.80 -10.95
N THR A 224 31.63 38.48 -10.04
CA THR A 224 32.22 39.48 -9.13
C THR A 224 33.51 40.11 -9.63
N LEU A 225 34.28 39.46 -10.50
CA LEU A 225 35.61 39.91 -10.93
C LEU A 225 35.71 40.15 -12.45
N GLY A 226 34.58 40.26 -13.15
CA GLY A 226 34.50 40.31 -14.62
C GLY A 226 34.10 41.66 -15.22
N HIS A 227 33.82 41.61 -16.53
CA HIS A 227 33.33 42.73 -17.36
C HIS A 227 32.00 43.33 -16.88
N PHE A 228 31.29 42.66 -15.98
CA PHE A 228 30.11 43.21 -15.30
C PHE A 228 30.41 44.45 -14.45
N GLN A 229 31.68 44.72 -14.13
CA GLN A 229 32.11 45.95 -13.47
C GLN A 229 32.49 47.09 -14.43
N ASP A 230 32.54 46.82 -15.75
CA ASP A 230 33.00 47.79 -16.76
C ASP A 230 31.82 48.64 -17.29
N PRO A 231 31.79 49.97 -17.02
CA PRO A 231 30.71 50.85 -17.47
C PRO A 231 30.62 51.01 -18.99
N ALA A 232 31.65 50.61 -19.75
CA ALA A 232 31.68 50.70 -21.20
C ALA A 232 30.91 49.55 -21.90
N GLN A 233 30.47 48.54 -21.15
CA GLN A 233 29.76 47.38 -21.69
C GLN A 233 28.32 47.67 -22.08
N ASN A 234 27.77 46.88 -23.00
CA ASN A 234 26.38 47.02 -23.43
C ASN A 234 25.42 46.48 -22.33
N PRO A 235 24.54 47.33 -21.78
CA PRO A 235 23.70 46.95 -20.64
C PRO A 235 22.71 45.82 -20.95
N ARG A 236 22.18 45.75 -22.19
CA ARG A 236 21.22 44.68 -22.56
C ARG A 236 21.90 43.33 -22.67
N VAL A 237 23.12 43.30 -23.22
CA VAL A 237 23.91 42.06 -23.33
C VAL A 237 24.32 41.56 -21.95
N MET A 238 24.70 42.48 -21.05
CA MET A 238 25.01 42.15 -19.66
C MET A 238 23.80 41.59 -18.92
N GLU A 239 22.62 42.19 -19.09
CA GLU A 239 21.37 41.71 -18.48
C GLU A 239 21.05 40.26 -18.92
N ASP A 240 21.10 39.99 -20.23
CA ASP A 240 20.86 38.64 -20.78
C ASP A 240 21.89 37.61 -20.29
N GLU A 241 23.15 38.02 -20.07
CA GLU A 241 24.19 37.16 -19.52
C GLU A 241 24.00 36.91 -18.02
N LEU A 242 23.64 37.93 -17.24
CA LEU A 242 23.33 37.81 -15.82
C LEU A 242 22.13 36.91 -15.56
N ILE A 243 21.08 36.99 -16.38
CA ILE A 243 19.91 36.10 -16.27
C ILE A 243 20.33 34.64 -16.49
N ARG A 244 21.16 34.36 -17.50
CA ARG A 244 21.68 33.01 -17.75
C ARG A 244 22.56 32.50 -16.62
N LEU A 245 23.43 33.35 -16.07
CA LEU A 245 24.27 33.02 -14.93
C LEU A 245 23.43 32.74 -13.67
N LEU A 246 22.39 33.53 -13.43
CA LEU A 246 21.46 33.32 -12.32
C LEU A 246 20.73 31.97 -12.43
N GLN A 247 20.23 31.62 -13.62
CA GLN A 247 19.59 30.32 -13.86
C GLN A 247 20.56 29.16 -13.61
N ARG A 248 21.81 29.28 -14.08
CA ARG A 248 22.84 28.26 -13.86
C ARG A 248 23.21 28.14 -12.38
N PHE A 249 23.34 29.28 -11.68
CA PHE A 249 23.58 29.32 -10.24
C PHE A 249 22.47 28.61 -9.47
N GLN A 250 21.20 28.90 -9.78
CA GLN A 250 20.05 28.26 -9.15
C GLN A 250 20.04 26.74 -9.35
N ALA A 251 20.33 26.28 -10.59
CA ALA A 251 20.44 24.85 -10.89
C ALA A 251 21.58 24.17 -10.10
N LEU A 252 22.73 24.83 -9.97
CA LEU A 252 23.86 24.33 -9.19
C LEU A 252 23.57 24.26 -7.70
N VAL A 253 22.94 25.29 -7.13
CA VAL A 253 22.51 25.28 -5.72
C VAL A 253 21.53 24.13 -5.46
N GLY A 254 20.59 23.88 -6.39
CA GLY A 254 19.72 22.71 -6.34
C GLY A 254 20.51 21.40 -6.30
N ARG A 255 21.42 21.21 -7.25
CA ARG A 255 22.29 20.01 -7.33
C ARG A 255 23.15 19.81 -6.07
N VAL A 256 23.75 20.86 -5.53
CA VAL A 256 24.53 20.79 -4.27
C VAL A 256 23.63 20.37 -3.11
N THR A 257 22.41 20.90 -3.05
CA THR A 257 21.43 20.56 -2.02
C THR A 257 21.06 19.06 -2.08
N ASP A 258 20.81 18.55 -3.28
CA ASP A 258 20.49 17.13 -3.51
C ASP A 258 21.66 16.21 -3.18
N LEU A 259 22.89 16.60 -3.53
CA LEU A 259 24.10 15.86 -3.18
C LEU A 259 24.32 15.85 -1.66
N CYS A 260 24.12 16.98 -0.98
CA CYS A 260 24.18 17.04 0.48
C CYS A 260 23.11 16.17 1.14
N HIS A 261 21.92 16.12 0.57
CA HIS A 261 20.85 15.24 1.05
C HIS A 261 21.23 13.76 0.89
N SER A 262 21.73 13.39 -0.30
CA SER A 262 22.21 12.04 -0.62
C SER A 262 23.34 11.62 0.32
N GLN A 263 24.27 12.53 0.63
CA GLN A 263 25.33 12.29 1.61
C GLN A 263 24.79 11.93 2.98
N ARG A 264 23.78 12.66 3.49
CA ARG A 264 23.21 12.38 4.80
C ARG A 264 22.60 10.98 4.87
N ILE A 265 21.90 10.57 3.81
CA ILE A 265 21.32 9.22 3.71
C ILE A 265 22.44 8.18 3.71
N LEU A 266 23.42 8.31 2.81
CA LEU A 266 24.45 7.28 2.60
C LEU A 266 25.48 7.16 3.73
N THR A 267 25.66 8.21 4.53
CA THR A 267 26.65 8.25 5.62
C THR A 267 26.04 8.19 7.02
N GLY A 268 24.72 8.16 7.15
CA GLY A 268 24.04 8.08 8.45
C GLY A 268 24.16 9.35 9.30
N GLY A 269 24.20 10.53 8.67
CA GLY A 269 24.15 11.84 9.35
C GLY A 269 25.37 12.24 10.20
N GLY A 270 26.41 11.41 10.31
CA GLY A 270 27.49 11.59 11.30
C GLY A 270 28.78 12.25 10.81
N ALA A 271 28.98 12.47 9.52
CA ALA A 271 30.18 13.13 9.01
C ALA A 271 29.83 14.06 7.85
N ALA A 272 29.61 15.32 8.18
CA ALA A 272 29.79 16.37 7.18
C ALA A 272 31.25 16.28 6.72
N VAL A 273 31.49 15.80 5.50
CA VAL A 273 32.78 16.02 4.85
C VAL A 273 32.95 17.54 4.80
N PRO A 274 34.02 18.11 5.38
CA PRO A 274 34.21 19.55 5.33
C PRO A 274 34.31 19.96 3.86
N VAL A 275 33.30 20.68 3.39
CA VAL A 275 33.18 21.15 2.01
C VAL A 275 34.25 22.21 1.67
N LEU A 276 35.07 22.63 2.64
CA LEU A 276 36.07 23.68 2.45
C LEU A 276 37.38 23.35 3.19
N PRO A 277 38.52 23.29 2.48
CA PRO A 277 39.83 23.51 3.08
C PRO A 277 40.20 24.99 2.91
N GLY A 278 40.10 25.79 3.97
CA GLY A 278 40.56 27.19 3.94
C GLY A 278 39.81 28.07 4.91
N GLY A 279 40.51 28.58 5.92
CA GLY A 279 39.92 29.24 7.08
C GLY A 279 39.34 30.63 6.84
N GLY A 280 38.52 31.05 7.82
CA GLY A 280 38.32 32.44 8.18
C GLY A 280 37.36 33.24 7.30
N GLU A 281 36.07 32.88 7.32
CA GLU A 281 34.89 33.77 7.47
C GLU A 281 33.67 32.99 6.95
N GLY A 282 32.89 32.46 7.90
CA GLY A 282 31.73 31.63 7.59
C GLY A 282 30.60 32.44 7.00
N VAL A 283 30.25 32.18 5.74
CA VAL A 283 28.90 32.44 5.25
C VAL A 283 28.03 31.30 5.76
N HIS A 284 27.40 31.51 6.92
CA HIS A 284 26.32 30.65 7.40
C HIS A 284 25.13 30.80 6.45
N LEU A 285 24.96 29.86 5.53
CA LEU A 285 23.67 29.67 4.87
C LEU A 285 22.70 29.09 5.91
N HIS A 286 21.97 29.98 6.56
CA HIS A 286 20.88 29.63 7.45
C HIS A 286 19.73 29.09 6.58
N VAL A 287 19.67 27.77 6.41
CA VAL A 287 18.48 27.11 5.89
C VAL A 287 17.46 27.10 7.03
N THR A 288 16.62 28.13 7.10
CA THR A 288 15.42 28.12 7.94
C THR A 288 14.43 27.14 7.32
N GLY A 289 14.55 25.88 7.70
CA GLY A 289 13.48 24.90 7.53
C GLY A 289 12.46 25.12 8.64
N GLU A 290 11.42 25.88 8.33
CA GLU A 290 10.21 25.85 9.15
C GLU A 290 9.70 24.41 9.19
N SER A 291 9.81 23.81 10.37
CA SER A 291 9.24 22.52 10.69
C SER A 291 7.72 22.68 10.77
N GLY A 292 7.04 22.56 9.63
CA GLY A 292 5.61 22.35 9.57
C GLY A 292 5.32 20.89 9.90
N VAL A 293 4.99 20.62 11.16
CA VAL A 293 4.35 19.39 11.64
C VAL A 293 3.07 19.17 10.83
N PHE A 294 2.98 18.06 10.10
CA PHE A 294 1.79 17.20 9.93
C PHE A 294 2.21 15.83 9.40
#